data_AF-A0A821IJ65-F1
#
_entry.id   AF-A0A821IJ65-F1
#
_cell.length_a   1.000
_cell.length_b   1.000
_cell.length_c   1.000
_cell.angle_alpha   90.00
_cell.angle_beta   90.00
_cell.angle_gamma   90.00
#
_symmetry.space_group_name_H-M   'P 1'
#
loop_
_entity.id
_entity.type
_entity.pdbx_description
1 polymer ?
#
loop_
_entity_poly.entity_id
_entity_poly.type
_entity_poly.pdbx_seq_one_letter_code
_entity_poly.pdbx_strand_id
1 'polypeptide(L)' 'IDNLPKFYGLARLHRVIDGALYRIFNNKHSSERLLLVIPSSEITNILQLAHDHATAAHLGRRKTLSRLNSRFYWPHMRRD' A
#
# COMPACT_ATOMS: atom_id res chain seq x y z
N ILE A 1 -2.97 19.57 9.28
CA ILE A 1 -2.37 18.26 8.92
C ILE A 1 -3.15 17.80 7.71
N ASP A 2 -2.99 18.45 6.56
CA ASP A 2 -4.04 18.39 5.52
C ASP A 2 -3.44 18.46 4.13
N ASN A 3 -3.07 17.30 3.61
CA ASN A 3 -2.90 17.06 2.17
C ASN A 3 -3.26 15.61 1.85
N LEU A 4 -4.44 15.18 2.30
CA LEU A 4 -5.06 13.99 1.73
C LEU A 4 -5.74 14.40 0.42
N PRO A 5 -5.41 13.77 -0.73
CA PRO A 5 -6.06 14.07 -2.00
C PRO A 5 -7.57 13.94 -1.85
N LYS A 6 -8.31 14.97 -2.28
CA LYS A 6 -9.77 15.02 -2.22
C LYS A 6 -10.39 13.93 -3.09
N PHE A 7 -10.75 12.80 -2.49
CA PHE A 7 -11.43 11.69 -3.15
C PHE A 7 -12.96 11.80 -2.95
N TYR A 8 -13.64 12.66 -3.71
CA TYR A 8 -15.09 12.90 -3.60
C TYR A 8 -16.01 11.74 -4.06
N GLY A 9 -15.49 10.51 -4.16
CA GLY A 9 -16.29 9.31 -4.49
C GLY A 9 -15.80 7.99 -3.87
N LEU A 10 -14.77 8.01 -3.01
CA LEU A 10 -14.10 6.80 -2.48
C LEU A 10 -14.24 6.61 -0.96
N ALA A 11 -15.10 7.38 -0.29
CA ALA A 11 -15.23 7.33 1.17
C ALA A 11 -15.59 5.92 1.70
N ARG A 12 -16.27 5.10 0.89
CA ARG A 12 -16.62 3.71 1.23
C ARG A 12 -15.48 2.69 1.12
N LEU A 13 -14.36 3.06 0.51
CA LEU A 13 -13.23 2.15 0.30
C LEU A 13 -12.07 2.42 1.25
N HIS A 14 -12.26 3.28 2.25
CA HIS A 14 -11.22 3.59 3.23
C HIS A 14 -11.76 3.46 4.64
N ARG A 15 -10.93 2.97 5.56
CA ARG A 15 -11.25 2.79 6.98
C ARG A 15 -10.06 3.23 7.82
N VAL A 16 -10.31 3.95 8.90
CA VAL A 16 -9.28 4.25 9.89
C VAL A 16 -9.36 3.19 10.99
N ILE A 17 -8.23 2.55 11.31
CA ILE A 17 -8.09 1.57 12.38
C ILE A 17 -6.85 1.96 13.17
N ASP A 18 -6.99 2.17 14.47
CA ASP A 18 -5.89 2.54 15.38
C ASP A 18 -5.06 3.75 14.91
N GLY A 19 -5.72 4.74 14.32
CA GLY A 19 -5.07 5.95 13.80
C GLY A 19 -4.39 5.80 12.43
N ALA A 20 -4.40 4.59 11.86
CA ALA A 20 -3.86 4.31 10.54
C ALA A 20 -4.97 4.21 9.48
N LEU A 21 -4.72 4.75 8.29
CA LEU A 21 -5.66 4.70 7.16
C LEU A 21 -5.46 3.40 6.38
N TYR A 22 -6.54 2.68 6.12
CA TYR A 22 -6.56 1.47 5.31
C TYR A 22 -7.45 1.65 4.10
N ARG A 23 -7.04 1.08 2.97
CA ARG A 23 -7.87 0.91 1.78
C ARG A 23 -8.48 -0.49 1.75
N ILE A 24 -9.80 -0.54 1.59
CA ILE A 24 -10.58 -1.76 1.43
C ILE A 24 -10.44 -2.22 -0.03
N PHE A 25 -10.02 -3.47 -0.20
CA PHE A 25 -9.90 -4.14 -1.47
C PHE A 25 -10.79 -5.38 -1.47
N ASN A 26 -11.82 -5.37 -2.32
CA ASN A 26 -12.75 -6.48 -2.44
C ASN A 26 -12.21 -7.48 -3.49
N ASN A 27 -11.90 -8.69 -3.05
CA ASN A 27 -11.60 -9.79 -3.93
C ASN A 27 -12.90 -10.33 -4.57
N LYS A 28 -12.82 -10.91 -5.77
CA LYS A 28 -13.89 -11.69 -6.43
C LYS A 28 -14.46 -12.81 -5.53
N HIS A 29 -13.72 -13.24 -4.52
CA HIS A 29 -14.13 -14.24 -3.53
C HIS A 29 -14.80 -13.65 -2.27
N SER A 30 -15.30 -12.42 -2.33
CA SER A 30 -16.04 -11.76 -1.23
C SER A 30 -15.24 -11.55 0.07
N SER A 31 -13.92 -11.77 0.04
CA SER A 31 -13.04 -11.41 1.15
C SER A 31 -12.61 -9.94 1.01
N GLU A 32 -12.96 -9.14 2.02
CA GLU A 32 -12.40 -7.81 2.19
C GLU A 32 -10.94 -7.94 2.63
N ARG A 33 -10.04 -7.28 1.92
CA ARG A 33 -8.65 -7.10 2.34
C ARG A 33 -8.42 -5.64 2.70
N LEU A 34 -7.76 -5.40 3.83
CA LEU A 34 -7.33 -4.08 4.25
C LEU A 34 -5.86 -3.88 3.88
N LEU A 35 -5.58 -2.83 3.13
CA LEU A 35 -4.22 -2.43 2.73
C LEU A 35 -3.87 -1.13 3.44
N LEU A 36 -2.77 -1.11 4.19
CA LEU A 36 -2.32 0.10 4.87
C LEU A 36 -1.94 1.17 3.85
N VAL A 37 -2.51 2.36 3.98
CA VAL A 37 -2.21 3.49 3.12
C VAL A 37 -0.90 4.12 3.56
N ILE A 38 0.06 4.15 2.65
CA ILE A 38 1.38 4.72 2.90
C ILE A 38 1.42 6.17 2.40
N PRO A 39 1.81 7.14 3.25
CA PRO A 39 2.02 8.51 2.82
C PRO A 39 3.26 8.61 1.93
N SER A 40 3.26 9.56 0.98
CA SER A 40 4.33 9.67 -0.04
C SER A 40 5.74 9.81 0.53
N SER A 41 5.89 10.41 1.72
CA SER A 41 7.17 10.55 2.42
C SER A 41 7.76 9.22 2.88
N GLU A 42 6.93 8.19 3.12
CA GLU A 42 7.36 6.89 3.66
C GLU A 42 7.56 5.83 2.58
N ILE A 43 7.15 6.11 1.33
CA ILE A 43 7.25 5.15 0.22
C ILE A 43 8.71 4.73 0.01
N THR A 44 9.65 5.68 -0.04
CA THR A 44 11.07 5.38 -0.24
C THR A 44 11.63 4.52 0.89
N ASN A 45 11.27 4.80 2.14
CA ASN A 45 11.71 4.02 3.30
C ASN A 45 11.21 2.57 3.22
N ILE A 46 9.95 2.37 2.83
CA ILE A 46 9.35 1.04 2.67
C ILE A 46 9.98 0.27 1.52
N LEU A 47 10.26 0.94 0.39
CA LEU A 47 10.94 0.34 -0.75
C LEU A 47 12.37 -0.08 -0.38
N GLN A 48 13.09 0.77 0.35
CA GLN A 48 14.44 0.49 0.85
C GLN A 48 14.44 -0.69 1.83
N LEU A 49 13.53 -0.70 2.81
CA LEU A 49 13.40 -1.81 3.76
C LEU A 49 13.07 -3.13 3.06
N ALA A 50 12.23 -3.09 2.02
CA ALA A 50 11.89 -4.27 1.23
C ALA A 50 13.03 -4.76 0.33
N HIS A 51 13.98 -3.88 0.00
CA HIS A 51 15.21 -4.21 -0.70
C HIS A 51 16.28 -4.80 0.24
N ASP A 52 16.44 -4.22 1.43
CA ASP A 52 17.49 -4.57 2.39
C ASP A 52 17.20 -5.86 3.17
N HIS A 53 15.93 -6.33 3.18
CA HIS A 53 15.60 -7.65 3.70
C HIS A 53 16.11 -8.73 2.72
N ALA A 54 17.32 -9.22 3.01
CA ALA A 54 18.23 -10.07 2.24
C ALA A 54 17.72 -11.39 1.60
N THR A 55 16.41 -11.60 1.43
CA THR A 55 15.85 -12.67 0.57
C THR A 55 15.47 -12.18 -0.85
N ALA A 56 15.65 -10.88 -1.13
CA ALA A 56 15.28 -10.25 -2.41
C ALA A 56 16.39 -10.24 -3.48
N ALA A 57 17.64 -10.60 -3.13
CA ALA A 57 18.83 -10.46 -3.98
C ALA A 57 18.81 -11.28 -5.29
N HIS A 58 17.79 -12.11 -5.54
CA HIS A 58 17.59 -12.85 -6.79
C HIS A 58 16.19 -12.71 -7.41
N LEU A 59 15.27 -11.97 -6.77
CA LEU A 59 13.88 -11.91 -7.18
C LEU A 59 13.51 -10.44 -7.44
N GLY A 60 13.91 -9.94 -8.61
CA GLY A 60 13.89 -8.51 -8.97
C GLY A 60 12.59 -7.76 -8.66
N ARG A 61 12.67 -6.42 -8.66
CA ARG A 61 11.65 -5.39 -8.31
C ARG A 61 10.18 -5.83 -8.32
N ARG A 62 9.72 -6.53 -9.35
CA ARG A 62 8.34 -7.04 -9.48
C ARG A 62 7.89 -7.96 -8.32
N LYS A 63 8.75 -8.83 -7.80
CA LYS A 63 8.40 -9.73 -6.69
C LYS A 63 8.37 -8.99 -5.34
N THR A 64 9.25 -8.02 -5.15
CA THR A 64 9.21 -7.09 -4.00
C THR A 64 7.91 -6.30 -3.98
N LEU A 65 7.54 -5.71 -5.12
CA LEU A 65 6.31 -4.95 -5.27
C LEU A 65 5.05 -5.83 -5.11
N SER A 66 5.09 -7.07 -5.58
CA SER A 66 4.00 -8.04 -5.39
C SER A 66 3.76 -8.38 -3.92
N ARG A 67 4.83 -8.54 -3.13
CA ARG A 67 4.73 -8.73 -1.68
C ARG A 67 4.16 -7.51 -0.98
N LEU A 68 4.65 -6.31 -1.33
CA LEU A 68 4.14 -5.06 -0.76
C LEU A 68 2.66 -4.82 -1.09
N ASN A 69 2.24 -5.11 -2.33
CA ASN A 69 0.84 -5.00 -2.78
C ASN A 69 -0.15 -5.87 -1.98
N SER A 70 0.35 -6.87 -1.23
CA SER A 70 -0.50 -7.68 -0.37
C SER A 70 -0.89 -6.99 0.94
N ARG A 71 -0.14 -5.96 1.37
CA ARG A 71 -0.26 -5.33 2.70
C ARG A 71 -0.37 -3.80 2.66
N PHE A 72 0.16 -3.16 1.62
CA PHE A 72 0.28 -1.72 1.51
C PHE A 72 -0.41 -1.20 0.25
N TYR A 73 -0.78 0.08 0.29
CA TYR A 73 -1.35 0.81 -0.83
C TYR A 73 -0.80 2.25 -0.85
N TRP A 74 -0.44 2.73 -2.02
CA TRP A 74 -0.28 4.16 -2.29
C TRP A 74 -0.67 4.49 -3.73
N PRO A 75 -1.06 5.73 -4.03
CA PRO A 75 -1.34 6.15 -5.40
C PRO A 75 -0.11 5.98 -6.27
N HIS A 76 -0.25 5.31 -7.42
CA HIS A 76 0.83 5.02 -8.39
C HIS A 76 1.83 3.92 -8.01
N MET A 77 1.51 3.05 -7.05
CA MET A 77 2.34 1.89 -6.68
C MET A 77 2.77 0.97 -7.85
N ARG A 78 2.08 0.99 -9.01
CA ARG A 78 2.52 0.24 -10.21
C ARG A 78 3.61 0.93 -11.03
N ARG A 79 3.84 2.22 -10.80
CA ARG A 79 4.79 3.09 -11.50
C ARG A 79 6.08 3.28 -10.71
N ASP A 80 6.03 3.14 -9.38
CA ASP A 80 7.18 3.18 -8.46
C ASP A 80 7.86 1.80 -8.35
#